data_AF-A0A7K4D7G5-F1
#
_entry.id   AF-A0A7K4D7G5-F1
#
_cell.length_a   1.000
_cell.length_b   1.000
_cell.length_c   1.000
_cell.angle_alpha   90.00
_cell.angle_beta   90.00
_cell.angle_gamma   90.00
#
_symmetry.space_group_name_H-M   'P 1'
#
loop_
_entity.id
_entity.type
_entity.pdbx_description
1 polymer ?
#
loop_
_entity_poly.entity_id
_entity_poly.type
_entity_poly.pdbx_seq_one_letter_code
_entity_poly.pdbx_strand_id
1 'polypeptide(L)'
;MIKRCPQHGFFRGERCECGSTGQLLLDETKTEQLGRLVAGGLRHFPGDLGLEMDSRGWVDLAKLGEVVKSRHRWASKELVIALVESDPKQRYEIHNDKVRARYGHSVDVELDHAENELPKLYYGASEEEADRILEIGLKSASQRYVHLSTTPQKAWHVATFRTGNPKIIQVDAANAQKEGVKMMTVNEDIVISEMIPSRFLEILATKDILKN
;
A
#
# COMPACT_ATOMS: atom_id res chain seq x y z
N MET A 1 -5.03 -11.79 13.52
CA MET A 1 -5.87 -12.97 13.19
C MET A 1 -6.92 -12.59 12.15
N ILE A 2 -7.35 -13.56 11.34
CA ILE A 2 -8.45 -13.43 10.37
C ILE A 2 -9.54 -14.44 10.72
N LYS A 3 -10.79 -13.99 10.73
CA LYS A 3 -11.97 -14.78 11.06
C LYS A 3 -13.04 -14.64 9.99
N ARG A 4 -14.02 -15.54 10.00
CA ARG A 4 -15.21 -15.50 9.13
C ARG A 4 -16.48 -15.34 9.94
N CYS A 5 -17.27 -14.34 9.61
CA CYS A 5 -18.65 -14.17 10.01
C CYS A 5 -19.56 -14.78 8.93
N PRO A 6 -20.58 -15.59 9.30
CA PRO A 6 -21.56 -16.08 8.33
C PRO A 6 -22.35 -14.97 7.62
N GLN A 7 -22.50 -13.80 8.25
CA GLN A 7 -23.29 -12.68 7.72
C GLN A 7 -22.43 -11.66 6.95
N HIS A 8 -21.22 -11.37 7.42
CA HIS A 8 -20.42 -10.25 6.90
C HIS A 8 -19.08 -10.67 6.28
N GLY A 9 -18.85 -11.96 6.07
CA GLY A 9 -17.62 -12.44 5.43
C GLY A 9 -16.39 -12.38 6.34
N PHE A 10 -15.22 -12.04 5.78
CA PHE A 10 -13.96 -12.06 6.52
C PHE A 10 -13.73 -10.76 7.29
N PHE A 11 -13.17 -10.88 8.51
CA PHE A 11 -12.85 -9.72 9.33
C PHE A 11 -11.60 -9.97 10.17
N ARG A 12 -11.01 -8.87 10.65
CA ARG A 12 -9.93 -8.85 11.64
C ARG A 12 -10.42 -8.23 12.94
N GLY A 13 -9.88 -8.72 14.06
CA GLY A 13 -10.24 -8.24 15.39
C GLY A 13 -11.00 -9.28 16.22
N GLU A 14 -11.46 -8.85 17.38
CA GLU A 14 -12.10 -9.74 18.35
C GLU A 14 -13.51 -10.17 17.92
N ARG A 15 -14.31 -9.21 17.44
CA ARG A 15 -15.70 -9.39 17.04
C ARG A 15 -15.99 -8.72 15.70
N CYS A 16 -16.93 -9.31 14.98
CA CYS A 16 -17.54 -8.71 13.79
C CYS A 16 -18.51 -7.58 14.20
N GLU A 17 -18.87 -6.72 13.26
CA GLU A 17 -19.83 -5.62 13.46
C GLU A 17 -21.23 -6.07 13.94
N CYS A 18 -21.65 -7.31 13.67
CA CYS A 18 -22.88 -7.89 14.26
C CYS A 18 -22.70 -8.42 15.69
N GLY A 19 -21.51 -8.27 16.29
CA GLY A 19 -21.18 -8.78 17.62
C GLY A 19 -20.73 -10.25 17.66
N SER A 20 -20.78 -10.98 16.52
CA SER A 20 -20.31 -12.37 16.43
C SER A 20 -18.80 -12.48 16.65
N THR A 21 -18.35 -13.52 17.37
CA THR A 21 -16.93 -13.84 17.53
C THR A 21 -16.31 -14.46 16.28
N GLY A 22 -17.14 -14.98 15.37
CA GLY A 22 -16.75 -15.61 14.10
C GLY A 22 -15.98 -16.93 14.24
N GLN A 23 -15.74 -17.58 13.11
CA GLN A 23 -14.87 -18.75 13.01
C GLN A 23 -13.44 -18.30 12.74
N LEU A 24 -12.47 -18.74 13.56
CA LEU A 24 -11.05 -18.47 13.30
C LEU A 24 -10.58 -19.22 12.04
N LEU A 25 -10.00 -18.49 11.10
CA LEU A 25 -9.37 -19.07 9.89
C LEU A 25 -7.85 -19.03 10.00
N LEU A 26 -7.30 -17.89 10.40
CA LEU A 26 -5.86 -17.69 10.59
C LEU A 26 -5.61 -17.03 11.94
N ASP A 27 -4.78 -17.68 12.75
CA ASP A 27 -4.17 -17.03 13.92
C ASP A 27 -3.21 -15.90 13.48
N GLU A 28 -2.71 -15.13 14.43
CA GLU A 28 -1.85 -13.99 14.16
C GLU A 28 -0.54 -14.38 13.46
N THR A 29 0.14 -15.41 13.96
CA THR A 29 1.40 -15.90 13.39
C THR A 29 1.23 -16.35 11.94
N LYS A 30 0.20 -17.15 11.64
CA LYS A 30 -0.09 -17.58 10.26
C LYS A 30 -0.53 -16.43 9.37
N THR A 31 -1.28 -15.47 9.91
CA THR A 31 -1.65 -14.25 9.17
C THR A 31 -0.40 -13.49 8.74
N GLU A 32 0.58 -13.34 9.63
CA GLU A 32 1.84 -12.66 9.33
C GLU A 32 2.68 -13.44 8.31
N GLN A 33 2.83 -14.76 8.49
CA GLN A 33 3.58 -15.62 7.57
C GLN A 33 2.99 -15.59 6.16
N LEU A 34 1.67 -15.78 6.04
CA LEU A 34 0.98 -15.70 4.75
C LEU A 34 1.10 -14.30 4.16
N GLY A 35 0.90 -13.26 4.97
CA GLY A 35 0.99 -11.88 4.53
C GLY A 35 2.37 -11.51 3.99
N ARG A 36 3.46 -11.98 4.62
CA ARG A 36 4.83 -11.78 4.15
C ARG A 36 5.07 -12.50 2.82
N LEU A 37 4.59 -13.72 2.67
CA LEU A 37 4.75 -14.48 1.43
C LEU A 37 3.96 -13.86 0.27
N VAL A 38 2.70 -13.47 0.52
CA VAL A 38 1.85 -12.79 -0.47
C VAL A 38 2.44 -11.43 -0.85
N ALA A 39 2.92 -10.64 0.12
CA ALA A 39 3.61 -9.38 -0.17
C ALA A 39 4.88 -9.61 -1.01
N GLY A 40 5.68 -10.63 -0.69
CA GLY A 40 6.86 -11.01 -1.48
C GLY A 40 6.52 -11.32 -2.93
N GLY A 41 5.55 -12.22 -3.14
CA GLY A 41 5.12 -12.65 -4.47
C GLY A 41 4.43 -11.57 -5.28
N LEU A 42 3.69 -10.67 -4.64
CA LEU A 42 2.95 -9.61 -5.34
C LEU A 42 3.68 -8.28 -5.44
N ARG A 43 4.87 -8.10 -4.85
CA ARG A 43 5.59 -6.81 -4.87
C ARG A 43 7.06 -6.88 -5.22
N HIS A 44 7.74 -7.96 -4.86
CA HIS A 44 9.20 -7.94 -4.77
C HIS A 44 9.86 -8.99 -5.63
N PHE A 45 9.36 -10.23 -5.59
CA PHE A 45 10.04 -11.36 -6.23
C PHE A 45 9.02 -12.41 -6.75
N PRO A 46 8.08 -12.03 -7.65
CA PRO A 46 7.15 -12.99 -8.24
C PRO A 46 7.88 -14.17 -8.91
N GLY A 47 8.93 -13.88 -9.67
CA GLY A 47 9.72 -14.89 -10.39
C GLY A 47 10.37 -15.93 -9.47
N ASP A 48 10.91 -15.52 -8.32
CA ASP A 48 11.54 -16.44 -7.35
C ASP A 48 10.52 -17.42 -6.72
N LEU A 49 9.24 -17.08 -6.80
CA LEU A 49 8.13 -17.94 -6.39
C LEU A 49 7.50 -18.72 -7.55
N GLY A 50 8.00 -18.57 -8.77
CA GLY A 50 7.43 -19.18 -9.97
C GLY A 50 6.09 -18.55 -10.38
N LEU A 51 5.86 -17.29 -10.01
CA LEU A 51 4.68 -16.52 -10.40
C LEU A 51 4.99 -15.68 -11.63
N GLU A 52 4.13 -15.78 -12.64
CA GLU A 52 4.13 -14.87 -13.77
C GLU A 52 3.27 -13.65 -13.42
N MET A 53 3.92 -12.48 -13.39
CA MET A 53 3.28 -11.19 -13.14
C MET A 53 3.22 -10.41 -14.45
N ASP A 54 2.03 -9.93 -14.81
CA ASP A 54 1.89 -9.06 -15.98
C ASP A 54 2.36 -7.63 -15.71
N SER A 55 2.42 -6.80 -16.76
CA SER A 55 2.91 -5.42 -16.66
C SER A 55 2.10 -4.53 -15.71
N ARG A 56 0.88 -4.94 -15.35
CA ARG A 56 0.00 -4.22 -14.41
C ARG A 56 0.01 -4.82 -13.01
N GLY A 57 0.92 -5.77 -12.74
CA GLY A 57 1.11 -6.40 -11.45
C GLY A 57 0.20 -7.59 -11.18
N TRP A 58 -0.64 -8.02 -12.13
CA TRP A 58 -1.57 -9.13 -11.89
C TRP A 58 -0.89 -10.48 -11.98
N VAL A 59 -1.26 -11.35 -11.05
CA VAL A 59 -0.84 -12.75 -10.96
C VAL A 59 -2.07 -13.64 -10.90
N ASP A 60 -1.99 -14.84 -11.48
CA ASP A 60 -3.03 -15.86 -11.37
C ASP A 60 -3.23 -16.29 -9.90
N LEU A 61 -4.46 -16.18 -9.41
CA LEU A 61 -4.78 -16.44 -8.02
C LEU A 61 -4.69 -17.93 -7.66
N ALA A 62 -4.94 -18.84 -8.62
CA ALA A 62 -4.77 -20.28 -8.40
C ALA A 62 -3.29 -20.63 -8.25
N LYS A 63 -2.41 -20.06 -9.09
CA LYS A 63 -0.95 -20.21 -8.98
C LYS A 63 -0.40 -19.64 -7.69
N LEU A 64 -0.86 -18.48 -7.25
CA LEU A 64 -0.49 -17.97 -5.92
C LEU A 64 -0.95 -18.94 -4.81
N GLY A 65 -2.14 -19.54 -4.94
CA GLY A 65 -2.63 -20.59 -4.05
C GLY A 65 -1.72 -21.82 -3.97
N GLU A 66 -1.23 -22.31 -5.11
CA GLU A 66 -0.26 -23.40 -5.20
C GLU A 66 1.06 -23.04 -4.51
N VAL A 67 1.57 -21.83 -4.77
CA VAL A 67 2.81 -21.31 -4.17
C VAL A 67 2.70 -21.24 -2.65
N VAL A 68 1.66 -20.60 -2.11
CA VAL A 68 1.54 -20.46 -0.65
C VAL A 68 1.38 -21.82 0.03
N LYS A 69 0.65 -22.76 -0.59
CA LYS A 69 0.46 -24.11 -0.07
C LYS A 69 1.76 -24.93 -0.07
N SER A 70 2.60 -24.76 -1.09
CA SER A 70 3.91 -25.43 -1.16
C SER A 70 4.87 -24.96 -0.07
N ARG A 71 4.84 -23.67 0.27
CA ARG A 71 5.66 -23.08 1.36
C ARG A 71 5.07 -23.37 2.74
N HIS A 72 3.75 -23.38 2.84
CA HIS A 72 3.01 -23.61 4.08
C HIS A 72 1.87 -24.59 3.83
N ARG A 73 2.00 -25.84 4.30
CA ARG A 73 1.00 -26.90 4.06
C ARG A 73 -0.42 -26.57 4.53
N TRP A 74 -0.56 -25.64 5.49
CA TRP A 74 -1.83 -25.16 6.01
C TRP A 74 -2.47 -24.03 5.18
N ALA A 75 -1.73 -23.41 4.26
CA ALA A 75 -2.20 -22.31 3.43
C ALA A 75 -2.98 -22.82 2.21
N SER A 76 -3.85 -21.97 1.67
CA SER A 76 -4.66 -22.26 0.48
C SER A 76 -5.06 -20.98 -0.26
N LYS A 77 -5.63 -21.13 -1.47
CA LYS A 77 -6.22 -20.02 -2.24
C LYS A 77 -7.28 -19.27 -1.43
N GLU A 78 -8.14 -19.98 -0.71
CA GLU A 78 -9.22 -19.41 0.10
C GLU A 78 -8.66 -18.57 1.26
N LEU A 79 -7.53 -18.98 1.83
CA LEU A 79 -6.86 -18.22 2.88
C LEU A 79 -6.16 -16.97 2.33
N VAL A 80 -5.69 -17.00 1.07
CA VAL A 80 -5.23 -15.78 0.37
C VAL A 80 -6.39 -14.81 0.15
N ILE A 81 -7.53 -15.30 -0.32
CA ILE A 81 -8.75 -14.47 -0.48
C ILE A 81 -9.15 -13.85 0.86
N ALA A 82 -9.21 -14.65 1.92
CA ALA A 82 -9.51 -14.16 3.26
C ALA A 82 -8.50 -13.10 3.75
N LEU A 83 -7.22 -13.24 3.40
CA LEU A 83 -6.19 -12.25 3.71
C LEU A 83 -6.38 -10.93 2.95
N VAL A 84 -6.75 -11.00 1.68
CA VAL A 84 -7.01 -9.83 0.81
C VAL A 84 -8.28 -9.10 1.24
N GLU A 85 -9.40 -9.80 1.33
CA GLU A 85 -10.70 -9.20 1.65
C GLU A 85 -10.77 -8.61 3.07
N SER A 86 -9.99 -9.17 4.00
CA SER A 86 -9.91 -8.66 5.37
C SER A 86 -8.83 -7.60 5.58
N ASP A 87 -8.09 -7.16 4.54
CA ASP A 87 -7.01 -6.20 4.70
C ASP A 87 -7.54 -4.78 4.92
N PRO A 88 -7.41 -4.21 6.14
CA PRO A 88 -7.90 -2.86 6.41
C PRO A 88 -7.17 -1.79 5.61
N LYS A 89 -5.94 -2.06 5.14
CA LYS A 89 -5.17 -1.11 4.32
C LYS A 89 -5.43 -1.26 2.83
N GLN A 90 -6.29 -2.21 2.45
CA GLN A 90 -6.60 -2.55 1.06
C GLN A 90 -5.32 -2.68 0.21
N ARG A 91 -4.30 -3.42 0.69
CA ARG A 91 -3.01 -3.52 -0.03
C ARG A 91 -3.11 -4.28 -1.33
N TYR A 92 -4.17 -5.08 -1.48
CA TYR A 92 -4.35 -6.00 -2.58
C TYR A 92 -5.74 -5.84 -3.16
N GLU A 93 -5.91 -6.29 -4.39
CA GLU A 93 -7.19 -6.38 -5.05
C GLU A 93 -7.28 -7.69 -5.84
N ILE A 94 -8.50 -8.19 -5.98
CA ILE A 94 -8.85 -9.36 -6.77
C ILE A 94 -9.80 -8.91 -7.87
N HIS A 95 -9.51 -9.30 -9.11
CA HIS A 95 -10.38 -9.09 -10.24
C HIS A 95 -10.45 -10.37 -11.07
N ASN A 96 -11.63 -10.97 -11.14
CA ASN A 96 -11.84 -12.32 -11.68
C ASN A 96 -10.90 -13.33 -10.96
N ASP A 97 -10.14 -14.11 -11.72
CA ASP A 97 -9.19 -15.10 -11.20
C ASP A 97 -7.77 -14.55 -10.98
N LYS A 98 -7.60 -13.21 -10.97
CA LYS A 98 -6.30 -12.57 -10.75
C LYS A 98 -6.25 -11.76 -9.47
N VAL A 99 -5.04 -11.62 -8.93
CA VAL A 99 -4.74 -10.81 -7.74
C VAL A 99 -3.49 -9.97 -7.98
N ARG A 100 -3.46 -8.75 -7.44
CA ARG A 100 -2.26 -7.91 -7.41
C ARG A 100 -2.16 -7.12 -6.12
N ALA A 101 -0.98 -6.59 -5.82
CA ALA A 101 -0.86 -5.50 -4.88
C ALA A 101 -1.32 -4.18 -5.53
N ARG A 102 -1.96 -3.30 -4.77
CA ARG A 102 -2.39 -1.99 -5.27
C ARG A 102 -1.26 -0.95 -5.23
N TYR A 103 -0.24 -1.19 -4.43
CA TYR A 103 0.92 -0.30 -4.25
C TYR A 103 2.10 -1.04 -3.60
N GLY A 104 3.28 -0.42 -3.59
CA GLY A 104 4.47 -0.91 -2.90
C GLY A 104 5.32 -1.94 -3.63
N HIS A 105 5.14 -2.07 -4.95
CA HIS A 105 6.02 -2.88 -5.80
C HIS A 105 7.44 -2.32 -5.78
N SER A 106 8.45 -3.19 -5.79
CA SER A 106 9.83 -2.86 -6.15
C SER A 106 10.20 -3.39 -7.54
N VAL A 107 9.37 -4.26 -8.10
CA VAL A 107 9.45 -4.66 -9.51
C VAL A 107 8.85 -3.59 -10.41
N ASP A 108 9.27 -3.57 -11.67
CA ASP A 108 8.73 -2.63 -12.65
C ASP A 108 7.33 -3.05 -13.09
N VAL A 109 6.35 -2.22 -12.75
CA VAL A 109 4.95 -2.38 -13.12
C VAL A 109 4.38 -1.01 -13.48
N GLU A 110 3.43 -1.01 -14.40
CA GLU A 110 2.63 0.16 -14.75
C GLU A 110 1.22 0.00 -14.19
N LEU A 111 0.98 0.61 -13.03
CA LEU A 111 -0.35 0.60 -12.41
C LEU A 111 -1.31 1.54 -13.14
N ASP A 112 -2.58 1.20 -13.10
CA ASP A 112 -3.68 1.81 -13.87
C ASP A 112 -4.83 2.28 -12.97
N HIS A 113 -4.51 2.80 -11.79
CA HIS A 113 -5.50 3.41 -10.90
C HIS A 113 -6.02 4.73 -11.47
N ALA A 114 -7.15 5.20 -10.93
CA ALA A 114 -7.73 6.49 -11.31
C ALA A 114 -6.76 7.65 -11.04
N GLU A 115 -6.79 8.69 -11.87
CA GLU A 115 -5.96 9.88 -11.67
C GLU A 115 -6.28 10.56 -10.33
N ASN A 116 -5.28 11.23 -9.75
CA ASN A 116 -5.46 12.00 -8.54
C ASN A 116 -6.24 13.30 -8.84
N GLU A 117 -7.21 13.61 -7.98
CA GLU A 117 -8.00 14.85 -8.02
C GLU A 117 -7.65 15.81 -6.88
N LEU A 118 -6.91 15.36 -5.87
CA LEU A 118 -6.57 16.20 -4.72
C LEU A 118 -5.52 17.24 -5.12
N PRO A 119 -5.71 18.54 -4.82
CA PRO A 119 -4.76 19.57 -5.21
C PRO A 119 -3.46 19.53 -4.40
N LYS A 120 -3.48 18.84 -3.26
CA LYS A 120 -2.36 18.75 -2.31
C LYS A 120 -2.23 17.33 -1.79
N LEU A 121 -0.99 16.88 -1.67
CA LEU A 121 -0.62 15.58 -1.12
C LEU A 121 0.56 15.75 -0.17
N TYR A 122 0.86 14.71 0.62
CA TYR A 122 1.82 14.84 1.72
C TYR A 122 2.79 13.68 1.77
N TYR A 123 4.06 13.98 1.99
CA TYR A 123 5.13 13.01 2.23
C TYR A 123 5.77 13.29 3.58
N GLY A 124 6.01 12.24 4.35
CA GLY A 124 6.70 12.36 5.63
C GLY A 124 8.14 11.85 5.51
N ALA A 125 9.09 12.69 5.93
CA ALA A 125 10.53 12.45 5.79
C ALA A 125 11.25 12.71 7.13
N SER A 126 12.48 12.22 7.29
CA SER A 126 13.38 12.74 8.34
C SER A 126 13.84 14.16 7.98
N GLU A 127 14.40 14.89 8.94
CA GLU A 127 14.95 16.24 8.68
C GLU A 127 16.03 16.22 7.58
N GLU A 128 17.00 15.29 7.67
CA GLU A 128 18.05 15.14 6.65
C GLU A 128 17.51 14.74 5.27
N GLU A 129 16.47 13.90 5.23
CA GLU A 129 15.85 13.48 3.98
C GLU A 129 15.05 14.62 3.35
N ALA A 130 14.37 15.43 4.17
CA ALA A 130 13.57 16.55 3.72
C ALA A 130 14.40 17.60 2.99
N ASP A 131 15.55 18.00 3.54
CA ASP A 131 16.44 18.98 2.90
C ASP A 131 16.91 18.49 1.52
N ARG A 132 17.29 17.21 1.42
CA ARG A 132 17.68 16.59 0.14
C ARG A 132 16.52 16.58 -0.85
N ILE A 133 15.31 16.19 -0.42
CA ILE A 133 14.13 16.14 -1.28
C ILE A 133 13.78 17.52 -1.84
N LEU A 134 13.89 18.58 -1.04
CA LEU A 134 13.65 19.95 -1.50
C LEU A 134 14.69 20.43 -2.52
N GLU A 135 15.89 19.85 -2.52
CA GLU A 135 16.92 20.17 -3.50
C GLU A 135 16.71 19.39 -4.81
N ILE A 136 16.60 18.06 -4.71
CA ILE A 136 16.68 17.16 -5.88
C ILE A 136 15.32 16.65 -6.38
N GLY A 137 14.24 16.95 -5.67
CA GLY A 137 12.91 16.40 -5.90
C GLY A 137 12.66 15.07 -5.16
N LEU A 138 11.40 14.65 -5.16
CA LEU A 138 10.94 13.44 -4.49
C LEU A 138 10.89 12.29 -5.49
N LYS A 139 11.73 11.29 -5.27
CA LYS A 139 11.72 10.01 -5.99
C LYS A 139 11.52 8.87 -5.02
N SER A 140 11.01 7.75 -5.52
CA SER A 140 10.94 6.53 -4.74
C SER A 140 12.35 6.00 -4.46
N ALA A 141 12.54 5.41 -3.27
CA ALA A 141 13.83 4.83 -2.89
C ALA A 141 13.99 3.42 -3.46
N SER A 142 13.20 2.47 -2.96
CA SER A 142 13.23 1.06 -3.36
C SER A 142 11.93 0.58 -4.01
N GLN A 143 10.94 1.46 -4.10
CA GLN A 143 9.63 1.16 -4.66
C GLN A 143 9.51 1.74 -6.07
N ARG A 144 8.56 1.24 -6.87
CA ARG A 144 8.30 1.72 -8.23
C ARG A 144 7.72 3.13 -8.26
N TYR A 145 6.88 3.47 -7.29
CA TYR A 145 6.22 4.76 -7.18
C TYR A 145 6.53 5.44 -5.85
N VAL A 146 6.51 6.77 -5.86
CA VAL A 146 6.44 7.57 -4.63
C VAL A 146 5.08 7.32 -3.98
N HIS A 147 5.05 7.07 -2.67
CA HIS A 147 3.80 6.97 -1.91
C HIS A 147 3.53 8.27 -1.17
N LEU A 148 2.36 8.85 -1.39
CA LEU A 148 1.91 10.07 -0.77
C LEU A 148 0.67 9.79 0.08
N SER A 149 0.54 10.51 1.18
CA SER A 149 -0.67 10.52 2.01
C SER A 149 -1.62 11.61 1.54
N THR A 150 -2.92 11.35 1.67
CA THR A 150 -3.98 12.32 1.36
C THR A 150 -4.12 13.43 2.40
N THR A 151 -3.55 13.27 3.60
CA THR A 151 -3.56 14.30 4.65
C THR A 151 -2.21 14.45 5.36
N PRO A 152 -1.91 15.63 5.96
CA PRO A 152 -0.68 15.86 6.72
C PRO A 152 -0.51 14.90 7.91
N GLN A 153 -1.60 14.60 8.61
CA GLN A 153 -1.58 13.77 9.82
C GLN A 153 -1.26 12.32 9.49
N LYS A 154 -1.77 11.82 8.36
CA LYS A 154 -1.40 10.48 7.85
C LYS A 154 0.08 10.44 7.47
N ALA A 155 0.58 11.45 6.76
CA ALA A 155 2.01 11.53 6.44
C ALA A 155 2.88 11.56 7.70
N TRP A 156 2.47 12.32 8.72
CA TRP A 156 3.13 12.37 10.02
C TRP A 156 3.14 11.01 10.70
N HIS A 157 1.97 10.39 10.85
CA HIS A 157 1.84 9.07 11.48
C HIS A 157 2.66 7.99 10.75
N VAL A 158 2.72 8.03 9.42
CA VAL A 158 3.55 7.07 8.67
C VAL A 158 5.04 7.32 8.88
N ALA A 159 5.46 8.59 8.99
CA ALA A 159 6.86 8.93 9.19
C ALA A 159 7.36 8.61 10.61
N THR A 160 6.51 8.62 11.63
CA THR A 160 6.92 8.28 13.01
C THR A 160 7.40 6.83 13.16
N PHE A 161 7.03 5.93 12.24
CA PHE A 161 7.58 4.57 12.20
C PHE A 161 9.05 4.52 11.77
N ARG A 162 9.60 5.62 11.22
CA ARG A 162 10.97 5.70 10.69
C ARG A 162 11.84 6.72 11.43
N THR A 163 11.25 7.81 11.91
CA THR A 163 11.97 8.92 12.57
C THR A 163 11.19 9.44 13.77
N GLY A 164 11.90 9.82 14.84
CA GLY A 164 11.29 10.44 16.02
C GLY A 164 10.85 11.89 15.78
N ASN A 165 11.44 12.58 14.80
CA ASN A 165 11.18 13.98 14.47
C ASN A 165 10.87 14.13 12.98
N PRO A 166 9.67 13.76 12.52
CA PRO A 166 9.32 13.84 11.11
C PRO A 166 9.12 15.29 10.64
N LYS A 167 9.50 15.55 9.38
CA LYS A 167 9.10 16.73 8.62
C LYS A 167 8.06 16.32 7.59
N ILE A 168 7.07 17.19 7.36
CA ILE A 168 6.04 16.95 6.35
C ILE A 168 6.32 17.85 5.16
N ILE A 169 6.42 17.22 4.01
CA ILE A 169 6.54 17.87 2.71
C ILE A 169 5.15 17.88 2.10
N GLN A 170 4.63 19.07 1.80
CA GLN A 170 3.44 19.24 0.98
C GLN A 170 3.86 19.23 -0.49
N VAL A 171 3.09 18.50 -1.28
CA VAL A 171 3.19 18.45 -2.74
C VAL A 171 2.07 19.29 -3.34
N ASP A 172 2.41 20.22 -4.23
CA ASP A 172 1.44 20.87 -5.13
C ASP A 172 1.07 19.92 -6.28
N ALA A 173 0.17 18.99 -5.98
CA ALA A 173 -0.23 17.93 -6.90
C ALA A 173 -0.93 18.49 -8.14
N ALA A 174 -1.74 19.54 -7.97
CA ALA A 174 -2.46 20.16 -9.08
C ALA A 174 -1.50 20.73 -10.14
N ASN A 175 -0.48 21.50 -9.74
CA ASN A 175 0.46 22.06 -10.71
C ASN A 175 1.47 21.02 -11.21
N ALA A 176 1.86 20.04 -10.37
CA ALA A 176 2.70 18.92 -10.82
C ALA A 176 2.00 18.11 -11.93
N GLN A 177 0.72 17.79 -11.78
CA GLN A 177 -0.06 17.07 -12.80
C GLN A 177 -0.23 17.88 -14.08
N LYS A 178 -0.45 19.20 -13.99
CA LYS A 178 -0.49 20.09 -15.18
C LYS A 178 0.82 20.08 -15.96
N GLU A 179 1.95 19.87 -15.30
CA GLU A 179 3.26 19.74 -15.94
C GLU A 179 3.63 18.28 -16.29
N GLY A 180 2.67 17.34 -16.20
CA GLY A 180 2.81 15.97 -16.70
C GLY A 180 3.26 14.94 -15.66
N VAL A 181 3.33 15.29 -14.36
CA VAL A 181 3.61 14.30 -13.31
C VAL A 181 2.40 13.39 -13.13
N LYS A 182 2.53 12.11 -13.47
CA LYS A 182 1.46 11.11 -13.29
C LYS A 182 1.27 10.80 -11.80
N MET A 183 0.06 11.01 -11.31
CA MET A 183 -0.36 10.69 -9.94
C MET A 183 -1.67 9.91 -9.99
N MET A 184 -1.78 8.84 -9.21
CA MET A 184 -2.94 7.96 -9.22
C MET A 184 -3.42 7.63 -7.81
N THR A 185 -4.73 7.71 -7.59
CA THR A 185 -5.40 7.44 -6.32
C THR A 185 -5.53 5.94 -6.10
N VAL A 186 -4.86 5.42 -5.07
CA VAL A 186 -4.95 4.01 -4.70
C VAL A 186 -6.17 3.76 -3.84
N ASN A 187 -6.36 4.59 -2.81
CA ASN A 187 -7.50 4.57 -1.90
C ASN A 187 -7.63 5.94 -1.23
N GLU A 188 -8.53 6.07 -0.25
CA GLU A 188 -8.79 7.31 0.50
C GLU A 188 -7.58 7.87 1.27
N ASP A 189 -6.56 7.05 1.48
CA ASP A 189 -5.39 7.37 2.28
C ASP A 189 -4.12 7.57 1.44
N ILE A 190 -4.04 6.94 0.27
CA ILE A 190 -2.81 6.74 -0.49
C ILE A 190 -2.98 7.18 -1.94
N VAL A 191 -2.05 8.04 -2.37
CA VAL A 191 -1.79 8.35 -3.78
C VAL A 191 -0.39 7.86 -4.13
N ILE A 192 -0.23 7.30 -5.32
CA ILE A 192 1.08 6.95 -5.88
C ILE A 192 1.46 7.92 -6.99
N SER A 193 2.74 8.25 -7.10
CA SER A 193 3.25 9.23 -8.05
C SER A 193 4.53 8.76 -8.72
N GLU A 194 4.74 9.19 -9.95
CA GLU A 194 6.09 9.28 -10.54
C GLU A 194 6.93 10.32 -9.78
N MET A 195 8.20 10.48 -10.17
CA MET A 195 9.10 11.46 -9.56
C MET A 195 8.51 12.89 -9.61
N ILE A 196 8.61 13.60 -8.49
CA ILE A 196 8.06 14.94 -8.31
C ILE A 196 9.21 15.95 -8.24
N PRO A 197 9.29 16.91 -9.16
CA PRO A 197 10.31 17.97 -9.11
C PRO A 197 10.23 18.82 -7.84
N SER A 198 11.37 19.28 -7.35
CA SER A 198 11.49 20.08 -6.11
C SER A 198 10.65 21.36 -6.10
N ARG A 199 10.44 21.98 -7.26
CA ARG A 199 9.61 23.21 -7.39
C ARG A 199 8.16 23.05 -6.91
N PHE A 200 7.67 21.81 -6.78
CA PHE A 200 6.33 21.51 -6.26
C PHE A 200 6.31 21.08 -4.79
N LEU A 201 7.45 21.15 -4.11
CA LEU A 201 7.64 20.63 -2.76
C LEU A 201 7.91 21.78 -1.80
N GLU A 202 7.19 21.79 -0.69
CA GLU A 202 7.41 22.74 0.40
C GLU A 202 7.29 22.06 1.76
N ILE A 203 8.05 22.54 2.75
CA ILE A 203 7.89 22.07 4.13
C ILE A 203 6.63 22.67 4.71
N LEU A 204 5.72 21.81 5.16
CA LEU A 204 4.55 22.22 5.89
C LEU A 204 4.94 22.58 7.33
N ALA A 205 4.55 23.76 7.78
CA ALA A 205 4.82 24.18 9.15
C ALA A 205 4.03 23.33 10.15
N THR A 206 4.64 23.03 11.31
CA THR A 206 4.05 22.13 12.32
C THR A 206 2.63 22.53 12.76
N LYS A 207 2.38 23.85 12.84
CA LYS A 207 1.05 24.42 13.18
C LYS A 207 -0.05 24.01 12.19
N ASP A 208 0.30 23.73 10.94
CA ASP A 208 -0.64 23.42 9.86
C ASP A 208 -0.90 21.91 9.74
N ILE A 209 -0.10 21.09 10.45
CA ILE A 209 -0.33 19.65 10.62
C ILE A 209 -1.45 19.39 11.64
N LEU A 210 -1.56 20.25 12.66
CA LEU A 210 -2.49 20.07 13.79
C LEU A 210 -3.86 20.75 13.59
N LYS A 211 -4.07 21.46 12.48
CA LYS A 211 -5.25 22.32 12.25
C LYS A 211 -6.35 21.72 11.37
N ASN A 212 -6.15 20.53 10.80
CA ASN A 212 -7.13 19.86 9.95
C ASN A 212 -7.41 18.44 10.45
#